data_AF-A0A818TIM9-F1
#
_entry.id   AF-A0A818TIM9-F1
#
_cell.length_a   1.000
_cell.length_b   1.000
_cell.length_c   1.000
_cell.angle_alpha   90.00
_cell.angle_beta   90.00
_cell.angle_gamma   90.00
#
_symmetry.space_group_name_H-M   'P 1'
#
loop_
_entity.id
_entity.type
_entity.pdbx_description
1 polymer ?
#
loop_
_entity_poly.entity_id
_entity_poly.type
_entity_poly.pdbx_seq_one_letter_code
_entity_poly.pdbx_strand_id
1 'polypeptide(L)' 'MSTRVDLSLFQKVELIKHSKCCLSQRHLAAKYKISKGVVFNILKRKHEYLGDYESNRRNEIKRKIKNDIGKKIDDETYA' A
#
# COMPACT_ATOMS: atom_id res chain seq x y z
N MET A 1 -27.83 -1.20 7.48
CA MET A 1 -26.95 -0.57 6.47
C MET A 1 -25.51 -0.97 6.77
N SER A 2 -24.96 -1.97 6.07
CA SER A 2 -23.56 -2.36 6.26
C SER A 2 -22.68 -1.39 5.48
N THR A 3 -22.13 -0.38 6.17
CA THR A 3 -21.12 0.51 5.61
C THR A 3 -19.87 -0.32 5.35
N ARG A 4 -19.68 -0.76 4.10
CA ARG A 4 -18.44 -1.43 3.69
C ARG A 4 -17.32 -0.40 3.75
N VAL A 5 -16.55 -0.42 4.84
CA VAL A 5 -15.34 0.37 4.97
C VAL A 5 -14.32 -0.22 4.00
N ASP A 6 -14.08 0.47 2.90
CA ASP A 6 -13.09 0.04 1.92
C ASP A 6 -11.72 0.59 2.31
N LEU A 7 -10.78 -0.32 2.57
CA LEU A 7 -9.42 0.05 2.97
C LEU A 7 -8.56 0.27 1.72
N SER A 8 -7.79 1.36 1.73
CA SER A 8 -6.81 1.61 0.67
C SER A 8 -5.71 0.54 0.67
N LEU A 9 -5.00 0.37 -0.46
CA LEU A 9 -3.88 -0.56 -0.56
C LEU A 9 -2.83 -0.29 0.53
N PHE A 10 -2.55 0.98 0.81
CA PHE A 10 -1.65 1.41 1.88
C PHE A 10 -2.13 0.93 3.25
N GLN A 11 -3.41 1.14 3.59
CA GLN A 11 -3.98 0.72 4.87
C GLN A 11 -4.00 -0.82 5.02
N LYS A 12 -4.26 -1.56 3.94
CA LYS A 12 -4.18 -3.03 3.91
C LYS A 12 -2.75 -3.49 4.21
N VAL A 13 -1.73 -2.85 3.64
CA VAL A 13 -0.32 -3.14 3.91
C VAL A 13 0.09 -2.78 5.34
N GLU A 14 -0.35 -1.63 5.86
CA GLU A 14 -0.11 -1.28 7.27
C GLU A 14 -0.74 -2.28 8.23
N LEU A 15 -1.96 -2.74 7.97
CA LEU A 15 -2.62 -3.77 8.76
C LEU A 15 -1.79 -5.07 8.77
N ILE A 16 -1.26 -5.48 7.62
CA ILE A 16 -0.38 -6.65 7.52
C ILE A 16 0.89 -6.44 8.35
N LYS A 17 1.51 -5.26 8.31
CA LYS A 17 2.68 -4.95 9.14
C LYS A 17 2.35 -5.00 10.64
N HIS A 18 1.25 -4.37 11.06
CA HIS A 18 0.78 -4.37 12.44
C HIS A 18 0.46 -5.78 12.96
N SER A 19 -0.01 -6.69 12.10
CA SER A 19 -0.23 -8.10 12.47
C SER A 19 1.06 -8.84 12.85
N LYS A 20 2.23 -8.43 12.31
CA LYS A 20 3.53 -9.00 12.68
C LYS A 20 4.01 -8.55 14.06
N CYS A 21 3.50 -7.43 14.58
CA CYS A 21 3.82 -6.91 15.92
C CYS A 21 2.95 -7.56 17.03
N CYS A 22 2.50 -8.80 16.84
CA CYS A 22 1.66 -9.56 17.78
C CYS A 22 0.30 -8.92 18.15
N LEU A 23 -0.22 -7.97 17.36
CA LEU A 23 -1.56 -7.44 17.58
C LEU A 23 -2.63 -8.47 17.23
N SER A 24 -3.57 -8.70 18.14
CA SER A 24 -4.69 -9.62 17.90
C SER A 24 -5.60 -9.12 16.77
N GLN A 25 -6.24 -10.04 16.05
CA GLN A 25 -7.20 -9.69 15.00
C GLN A 25 -8.35 -8.82 15.50
N ARG A 26 -8.73 -8.96 16.79
CA ARG A 26 -9.76 -8.12 17.42
C ARG A 26 -9.28 -6.67 17.59
N HIS A 27 -8.02 -6.47 17.98
CA HIS A 27 -7.43 -5.14 18.04
C HIS A 27 -7.30 -4.49 16.66
N LEU A 28 -6.88 -5.27 15.65
CA LEU A 28 -6.81 -4.77 14.27
C LEU A 28 -8.19 -4.38 13.73
N ALA A 29 -9.22 -5.18 14.00
CA ALA A 29 -10.60 -4.88 13.63
C ALA A 29 -11.08 -3.55 14.23
N ALA A 30 -10.82 -3.34 15.53
CA ALA A 30 -11.16 -2.11 16.22
C ALA A 30 -10.38 -0.89 15.67
N LYS A 31 -9.06 -1.03 15.49
CA LYS A 31 -8.19 0.06 14.99
C LYS A 31 -8.59 0.56 13.61
N TYR A 32 -8.94 -0.36 12.71
CA TYR A 32 -9.30 -0.04 11.33
C TYR A 32 -10.82 0.10 11.12
N LYS A 33 -11.63 -0.01 12.19
CA LYS A 33 -13.11 0.03 12.16
C LYS A 33 -13.70 -0.93 11.10
N ILE A 34 -13.12 -2.13 10.99
CA ILE A 34 -13.56 -3.18 10.07
C ILE A 34 -13.96 -4.44 10.83
N SER A 35 -14.68 -5.35 10.17
CA SER A 35 -15.01 -6.63 10.77
C SER A 35 -13.78 -7.56 10.87
N LYS A 36 -13.79 -8.47 11.84
CA LYS A 36 -12.75 -9.50 11.99
C LYS A 36 -12.60 -10.35 10.72
N GLY A 37 -13.70 -10.61 10.00
CA GLY A 37 -13.67 -11.35 8.72
C GLY A 37 -12.89 -10.60 7.64
N VAL A 38 -13.02 -9.27 7.58
CA VAL A 38 -12.23 -8.44 6.65
C VAL A 38 -10.74 -8.49 7.02
N VAL A 39 -10.40 -8.40 8.32
CA VAL A 39 -9.01 -8.56 8.78
C VAL A 39 -8.45 -9.91 8.34
N PHE A 40 -9.20 -10.99 8.56
CA PHE A 40 -8.79 -12.34 8.15
C PHE A 40 -8.56 -12.45 6.64
N ASN A 41 -9.48 -11.92 5.82
CA ASN A 41 -9.35 -11.93 4.36
C ASN A 41 -8.14 -11.12 3.88
N ILE A 42 -7.85 -9.98 4.52
CA ILE A 42 -6.68 -9.17 4.19
C ILE A 42 -5.38 -9.95 4.51
N LEU A 43 -5.31 -10.57 5.68
CA LEU A 43 -4.15 -11.35 6.09
C LEU A 43 -3.96 -12.61 5.24
N LYS A 44 -5.05 -13.25 4.78
CA LYS A 44 -5.00 -14.40 3.88
C LYS A 44 -4.40 -14.03 2.52
N ARG A 45 -4.72 -12.84 1.98
CA ARG A 45 -4.22 -12.34 0.69
C ARG A 45 -3.02 -11.41 0.84
N LYS A 46 -2.27 -11.50 1.95
CA LYS A 46 -1.19 -10.55 2.29
C LYS A 46 -0.10 -10.44 1.23
N HIS A 47 0.19 -11.52 0.52
CA HIS A 47 1.23 -11.58 -0.52
C HIS A 47 0.85 -10.70 -1.71
N GLU A 48 -0.41 -10.73 -2.11
CA GLU A 48 -0.94 -9.93 -3.22
C GLU A 48 -0.81 -8.44 -2.90
N TYR A 49 -1.29 -8.01 -1.73
CA TYR A 49 -1.24 -6.59 -1.35
C TYR A 49 0.19 -6.07 -1.18
N LEU A 50 1.13 -6.89 -0.69
CA LEU A 50 2.53 -6.50 -0.61
C LEU A 50 3.16 -6.39 -2.00
N GLY A 51 2.90 -7.35 -2.89
CA GLY A 51 3.38 -7.32 -4.28
C GLY A 51 2.85 -6.13 -5.07
N ASP A 52 1.56 -5.82 -4.93
CA ASP A 52 0.92 -4.66 -5.57
C ASP A 52 1.53 -3.35 -5.07
N TYR A 53 1.77 -3.26 -3.76
CA TYR A 53 2.37 -2.07 -3.15
C TYR A 53 3.82 -1.84 -3.61
N GLU A 54 4.63 -2.90 -3.66
CA GLU A 54 6.00 -2.83 -4.17
C GLU A 54 6.04 -2.47 -5.66
N SER A 55 5.13 -3.04 -6.46
CA SER A 55 5.00 -2.74 -7.88
C SER A 55 4.62 -1.28 -8.12
N ASN A 56 3.64 -0.75 -7.38
CA ASN A 56 3.26 0.65 -7.46
C ASN A 56 4.39 1.59 -7.04
N ARG A 57 5.08 1.29 -5.94
CA ARG A 57 6.23 2.09 -5.48
C ARG A 57 7.37 2.09 -6.51
N ARG A 58 7.65 0.94 -7.13
CA ARG A 58 8.68 0.83 -8.18
C ARG A 58 8.31 1.63 -9.42
N ASN A 59 7.04 1.63 -9.81
CA ASN A 59 6.55 2.42 -10.94
C ASN A 59 6.64 3.93 -10.67
N GLU A 60 6.34 4.37 -9.45
CA GLU A 60 6.52 5.78 -9.05
C GLU A 60 7.99 6.20 -9.16
N ILE A 61 8.92 5.38 -8.66
CA ILE A 61 10.36 5.64 -8.74
C ILE A 61 10.82 5.69 -10.20
N LYS A 62 10.41 4.73 -11.04
CA LYS A 62 10.73 4.73 -12.48
C LYS A 62 10.26 6.00 -13.18
N ARG A 63 9.06 6.50 -12.85
CA ARG A 63 8.53 7.76 -13.41
C ARG A 63 9.38 8.95 -12.98
N LYS A 64 9.76 9.04 -11.70
CA LYS A 64 10.63 10.13 -11.20
C LYS A 64 11.99 10.14 -11.89
N ILE A 65 12.64 8.98 -12.02
CA ILE A 65 13.93 8.85 -12.72
C ILE A 65 13.80 9.29 -14.18
N LYS A 66 12.75 8.86 -14.89
CA LYS A 66 12.53 9.27 -16.28
C LYS A 66 12.35 10.79 -16.42
N ASN A 67 11.63 11.42 -15.48
CA ASN A 67 11.41 12.86 -15.50
C ASN A 67 12.69 13.64 -15.17
N ASP A 68 13.50 13.17 -14.23
CA ASP A 68 14.79 13.80 -13.89
C ASP A 68 15.79 13.69 -15.05
N ILE A 69 15.81 12.56 -15.77
CA ILE A 69 16.63 12.40 -16.97
C ILE A 69 16.13 13.31 -18.09
N GLY A 70 14.81 13.39 -18.32
CA GLY A 70 14.23 14.28 -19.33
C GLY A 70 14.57 15.75 -19.08
N LYS A 71 14.45 16.22 -17.83
CA LYS A 71 14.84 17.58 -17.44
C LYS A 71 16.31 17.88 -17.72
N LYS A 72 17.22 16.96 -17.38
CA LYS A 72 18.65 17.16 -17.63
C LYS A 72 18.98 17.30 -19.12
N ILE A 73 18.32 16.53 -19.99
CA ILE A 73 18.55 16.61 -21.43
C ILE A 73 18.04 17.94 -22.00
N ASP A 74 16.87 18.42 -21.56
CA ASP A 74 16.36 19.73 -21.99
C ASP A 74 17.29 20.88 -21.56
N ASP A 75 17.84 20.83 -20.34
CA ASP A 75 18.77 21.85 -19.84
C ASP A 75 20.11 21.84 -20.61
N GLU A 76 20.58 20.69 -21.09
CA GLU A 76 21.85 20.55 -21.85
C GLU A 76 21.70 20.90 -23.34
N THR A 77 20.49 20.81 -23.90
CA THR A 77 20.23 21.05 -25.34
C THR A 77 19.87 22.50 -25.64
N TYR A 78 19.46 23.28 -24.62
CA TYR A 78 19.12 24.71 -24.72
C TYR A 78 20.12 25.64 -24.01
N ALA A 79 21.30 25.14 -23.62
CA ALA A 79 22.43 25.94 -23.12
C ALA A 79 23.37 26.37 -24.26
#